data_AF-A0A6F8TYW1-F1
#
_entry.id   AF-A0A6F8TYW1-F1
#
_cell.length_a   1.000
_cell.length_b   1.000
_cell.length_c   1.000
_cell.angle_alpha   90.00
_cell.angle_beta   90.00
_cell.angle_gamma   90.00
#
_symmetry.space_group_name_H-M   'P 1'
#
loop_
_entity.id
_entity.type
_entity.pdbx_description
1 polymer ?
#
loop_
_entity_poly.entity_id
_entity_poly.type
_entity_poly.pdbx_seq_one_letter_code
_entity_poly.pdbx_strand_id
1 'polypeptide(L)'
;MLRSLLSRFMVLACMAMVAPTLAQPNETREYQDGKRRTVLLPQGDKSFADAVVDRSASTGTIEDSACDQQAILGPPDFSRSVKVEGMTLSISEDGETWIDLGDISGGRAEVDLAGLVPSDASYRLVSLTDDGDGCGTRFAGADVDAVAAIGSTLRFVILFAVDSTKLRPEAQDALDALAQNIADAGLSEFRVVGHTDSTGDDTYTLPFHEIAP
;
A
#
# COMPACT_ATOMS: atom_id res chain seq x y z
N MET A 1 -39.88 51.88 22.36
CA MET A 1 -40.64 50.71 21.85
C MET A 1 -40.56 50.69 20.33
N LEU A 2 -39.91 49.66 19.78
CA LEU A 2 -40.08 49.00 18.47
C LEU A 2 -39.85 49.74 17.12
N ARG A 3 -39.19 48.98 16.21
CA ARG A 3 -39.08 49.04 14.72
C ARG A 3 -37.82 49.78 14.21
N SER A 4 -36.94 49.24 13.39
CA SER A 4 -37.04 48.16 12.39
C SER A 4 -35.65 47.58 12.08
N LEU A 5 -35.51 46.25 12.14
CA LEU A 5 -34.42 45.47 11.53
C LEU A 5 -34.58 45.50 10.00
N LEU A 6 -33.48 45.60 9.24
CA LEU A 6 -33.38 44.99 7.91
C LEU A 6 -31.93 44.89 7.43
N SER A 7 -31.54 43.65 7.11
CA SER A 7 -30.65 43.27 6.00
C SER A 7 -29.16 43.63 6.17
N ARG A 8 -28.18 42.71 6.15
CA ARG A 8 -28.02 41.51 5.32
C ARG A 8 -27.06 40.53 6.03
N PHE A 9 -27.52 39.35 6.41
CA PHE A 9 -26.63 38.20 6.63
C PHE A 9 -26.56 37.44 5.30
N MET A 10 -25.46 37.60 4.58
CA MET A 10 -25.12 36.76 3.44
C MET A 10 -24.57 35.45 4.00
N VAL A 11 -25.44 34.46 4.18
CA VAL A 11 -25.03 33.09 4.50
C VAL A 11 -24.48 32.49 3.22
N LEU A 12 -23.15 32.47 3.10
CA LEU A 12 -22.44 31.71 2.07
C LEU A 12 -22.47 30.24 2.51
N ALA A 13 -23.42 29.48 1.97
CA ALA A 13 -23.44 28.03 2.13
C ALA A 13 -22.28 27.43 1.31
N CYS A 14 -21.13 27.22 1.94
CA CYS A 14 -20.08 26.34 1.41
C CYS A 14 -20.59 24.90 1.46
N MET A 15 -21.24 24.47 0.39
CA MET A 15 -21.53 23.07 0.14
C MET A 15 -20.20 22.39 -0.21
N ALA A 16 -19.63 21.65 0.75
CA ALA A 16 -18.46 20.81 0.49
C ALA A 16 -18.89 19.73 -0.50
N MET A 17 -18.59 19.92 -1.79
CA MET A 17 -18.66 18.84 -2.76
C MET A 17 -17.54 17.86 -2.43
N VAL A 18 -17.89 16.76 -1.75
CA VAL A 18 -17.05 15.56 -1.73
C VAL A 18 -17.10 15.03 -3.15
N ALA A 19 -16.08 15.34 -3.95
CA ALA A 19 -15.92 14.70 -5.24
C ALA A 19 -15.77 13.19 -4.99
N PRO A 20 -16.56 12.32 -5.64
CA PRO A 20 -16.25 10.91 -5.62
C PRO A 20 -14.85 10.76 -6.21
N THR A 21 -13.89 10.31 -5.41
CA THR A 21 -12.63 9.79 -5.91
C THR A 21 -13.00 8.69 -6.90
N LEU A 22 -12.82 8.95 -8.20
CA LEU A 22 -12.97 7.92 -9.21
C LEU A 22 -11.96 6.83 -8.85
N ALA A 23 -12.45 5.66 -8.44
CA ALA A 23 -11.63 4.48 -8.28
C ALA A 23 -10.90 4.28 -9.61
N GLN A 24 -9.58 4.43 -9.61
CA GLN A 24 -8.80 4.11 -10.80
C GLN A 24 -9.07 2.64 -11.16
N PRO A 25 -9.40 2.33 -12.42
CA PRO A 25 -9.75 0.98 -12.80
C PRO A 25 -8.57 0.05 -12.53
N ASN A 26 -8.87 -1.16 -12.06
CA ASN A 26 -7.88 -2.22 -11.83
C ASN A 26 -7.40 -2.78 -13.18
N GLU A 27 -6.77 -1.94 -14.00
CA GLU A 27 -6.31 -2.36 -15.31
C GLU A 27 -4.97 -3.05 -15.17
N THR A 28 -4.95 -4.32 -15.56
CA THR A 28 -3.71 -5.05 -15.78
C THR A 28 -2.84 -4.26 -16.77
N ARG A 29 -1.60 -3.98 -16.39
CA ARG A 29 -0.70 -3.11 -17.17
C ARG A 29 0.72 -3.63 -17.19
N GLU A 30 1.40 -3.41 -18.31
CA GLU A 30 2.83 -3.71 -18.47
C GLU A 30 3.70 -2.51 -18.09
N TYR A 31 4.78 -2.80 -17.37
CA TYR A 31 5.81 -1.83 -16.97
C TYR A 31 7.18 -2.33 -17.39
N GLN A 32 8.09 -1.42 -17.72
CA GLN A 32 9.49 -1.80 -17.99
C GLN A 32 10.19 -2.19 -16.68
N ASP A 33 11.15 -3.12 -16.73
CA ASP A 33 11.95 -3.56 -15.58
C ASP A 33 13.34 -2.90 -15.50
N GLY A 34 13.60 -1.89 -16.33
CA GLY A 34 14.91 -1.23 -16.45
C GLY A 34 15.96 -2.01 -17.26
N LYS A 35 15.73 -3.29 -17.60
CA LYS A 35 16.64 -4.13 -18.42
C LYS A 35 16.05 -4.52 -19.78
N ARG A 36 15.14 -3.70 -20.31
CA ARG A 36 14.43 -3.89 -21.60
C ARG A 36 13.46 -5.09 -21.60
N ARG A 37 13.10 -5.62 -20.44
CA ARG A 37 11.97 -6.56 -20.30
C ARG A 37 10.78 -5.80 -19.71
N THR A 38 9.60 -6.40 -19.84
CA THR A 38 8.39 -5.91 -19.19
C THR A 38 7.91 -6.87 -18.12
N VAL A 39 7.28 -6.31 -17.10
CA VAL A 39 6.54 -7.03 -16.06
C VAL A 39 5.06 -6.68 -16.18
N LEU A 40 4.21 -7.70 -16.14
CA LEU A 40 2.76 -7.52 -16.16
C LEU A 40 2.25 -7.45 -14.72
N LEU A 41 1.63 -6.34 -14.35
CA LEU A 41 1.05 -6.15 -13.03
C LEU A 41 -0.48 -6.22 -13.13
N PRO A 42 -1.14 -7.25 -12.56
CA PRO A 42 -2.60 -7.42 -12.67
C PRO A 42 -3.41 -6.24 -12.13
N GLN A 43 -2.88 -5.53 -11.12
CA GLN A 43 -3.53 -4.39 -10.48
C GLN A 43 -2.99 -3.04 -10.99
N GLY A 44 -2.14 -3.05 -12.02
CA GLY A 44 -1.57 -1.84 -12.61
C GLY A 44 -0.89 -0.96 -11.58
N ASP A 45 -1.21 0.34 -11.57
CA ASP A 45 -0.56 1.35 -10.73
C ASP A 45 -0.77 1.09 -9.23
N LYS A 46 -1.81 0.34 -8.84
CA LYS A 46 -2.06 -0.04 -7.42
C LYS A 46 -1.09 -1.09 -6.88
N SER A 47 -0.26 -1.66 -7.76
CA SER A 47 0.77 -2.62 -7.36
C SER A 47 1.99 -1.93 -6.76
N PHE A 48 2.13 -0.62 -6.96
CA PHE A 48 3.28 0.16 -6.50
C PHE A 48 3.11 0.65 -5.07
N ALA A 49 4.23 0.85 -4.38
CA ALA A 49 4.26 1.50 -3.09
C ALA A 49 3.63 2.90 -3.15
N ASP A 50 2.81 3.19 -2.14
CA ASP A 50 2.02 4.42 -2.02
C ASP A 50 2.50 5.32 -0.86
N ALA A 51 3.38 4.80 0.00
CA ALA A 51 3.95 5.53 1.11
C ALA A 51 5.41 5.11 1.41
N VAL A 52 6.21 6.09 1.82
CA VAL A 52 7.51 5.86 2.47
C VAL A 52 7.28 5.96 3.97
N VAL A 53 7.51 4.86 4.70
CA VAL A 53 7.25 4.79 6.15
C VAL A 53 8.40 5.36 6.97
N ASP A 54 9.62 4.99 6.62
CA ASP A 54 10.84 5.50 7.26
C ASP A 54 11.96 5.64 6.23
N ARG A 55 12.89 6.55 6.50
CA ARG A 55 14.12 6.70 5.73
C ARG A 55 15.24 7.13 6.65
N SER A 56 16.31 6.35 6.65
CA SER A 56 17.60 6.75 7.21
C SER A 56 18.61 6.99 6.10
N ALA A 57 19.27 8.13 6.16
CA ALA A 57 20.43 8.43 5.31
C ALA A 57 21.69 7.99 6.06
N SER A 58 22.55 7.22 5.39
CA SER A 58 23.89 6.93 5.91
C SER A 58 24.78 8.18 5.85
N THR A 59 25.98 8.12 6.45
CA THR A 59 26.94 9.23 6.48
C THR A 59 27.65 9.38 5.13
N GLY A 60 26.96 9.97 4.15
CA GLY A 60 27.48 10.30 2.83
C GLY A 60 26.86 11.59 2.28
N THR A 61 27.48 12.21 1.28
CA THR A 61 26.86 13.33 0.55
C THR A 61 25.81 12.75 -0.39
N ILE A 62 24.53 12.99 -0.07
CA ILE A 62 23.39 12.64 -0.92
C ILE A 62 23.14 13.84 -1.84
N GLU A 63 23.14 13.66 -3.16
CA GLU A 63 22.67 14.71 -4.08
C GLU A 63 21.21 15.04 -3.78
N ASP A 64 20.82 16.33 -3.83
CA ASP A 64 19.47 16.78 -3.44
C ASP A 64 18.32 16.03 -4.15
N SER A 65 18.57 15.51 -5.36
CA SER A 65 17.61 14.69 -6.13
C SER A 65 17.35 13.32 -5.52
N ALA A 66 18.32 12.74 -4.81
CA ALA A 66 18.16 11.49 -4.07
C ALA A 66 17.41 11.69 -2.75
N CYS A 67 17.18 12.94 -2.31
CA CYS A 67 16.36 13.28 -1.14
C CYS A 67 14.85 13.34 -1.45
N ASP A 68 14.45 13.30 -2.72
CA ASP A 68 13.04 13.31 -3.10
C ASP A 68 12.40 11.93 -2.85
N GLN A 69 11.67 11.81 -1.74
CA GLN A 69 10.98 10.60 -1.34
C GLN A 69 9.82 10.23 -2.26
N GLN A 70 9.26 11.19 -3.00
CA GLN A 70 8.17 10.91 -3.92
C GLN A 70 8.65 10.17 -5.16
N ALA A 71 9.96 10.19 -5.42
CA ALA A 71 10.57 9.55 -6.57
C ALA A 71 10.59 8.01 -6.54
N ILE A 72 10.24 7.38 -5.41
CA ILE A 72 10.09 5.91 -5.30
C ILE A 72 8.61 5.47 -5.32
N LEU A 73 7.68 6.42 -5.27
CA LEU A 73 6.25 6.15 -5.18
C LEU A 73 5.62 6.10 -6.56
N GLY A 74 4.73 5.12 -6.75
CA GLY A 74 4.07 4.91 -8.04
C GLY A 74 4.98 4.25 -9.10
N PRO A 75 4.58 4.34 -10.38
CA PRO A 75 5.30 3.69 -11.48
C PRO A 75 6.72 4.23 -11.71
N PRO A 76 7.64 3.42 -12.26
CA PRO A 76 9.03 3.83 -12.50
C PRO A 76 9.13 4.95 -13.55
N ASP A 77 10.06 5.89 -13.33
CA ASP A 77 10.23 7.08 -14.19
C ASP A 77 11.42 6.99 -15.16
N PHE A 78 12.40 6.10 -14.91
CA PHE A 78 13.63 5.87 -15.69
C PHE A 78 14.42 7.13 -16.10
N SER A 79 14.14 8.28 -15.49
CA SER A 79 14.68 9.57 -15.92
C SER A 79 16.11 9.78 -15.43
N ARG A 80 16.57 8.95 -14.49
CA ARG A 80 17.84 9.09 -13.78
C ARG A 80 18.88 8.08 -14.30
N SER A 81 20.12 8.56 -14.46
CA SER A 81 21.26 7.69 -14.76
C SER A 81 21.81 7.13 -13.45
N VAL A 82 21.46 5.89 -13.13
CA VAL A 82 21.85 5.22 -11.88
C VAL A 82 23.14 4.40 -12.06
N LYS A 83 23.91 4.27 -10.98
CA LYS A 83 24.93 3.22 -10.87
C LYS A 83 24.20 1.91 -10.53
N VAL A 84 24.93 0.80 -10.51
CA VAL A 84 24.36 -0.48 -10.07
C VAL A 84 25.11 -0.83 -8.80
N GLU A 85 24.44 -0.62 -7.67
CA GLU A 85 24.94 -0.91 -6.32
C GLU A 85 24.14 -2.06 -5.71
N GLY A 86 24.71 -2.71 -4.70
CA GLY A 86 24.05 -3.80 -3.99
C GLY A 86 23.17 -3.27 -2.87
N MET A 87 22.12 -4.01 -2.56
CA MET A 87 21.19 -3.66 -1.48
C MET A 87 20.75 -4.92 -0.76
N THR A 88 20.48 -4.83 0.53
CA THR A 88 19.80 -5.88 1.28
C THR A 88 18.30 -5.61 1.30
N LEU A 89 17.49 -6.66 1.10
CA LEU A 89 16.03 -6.60 1.12
C LEU A 89 15.48 -7.31 2.35
N SER A 90 14.55 -6.66 3.04
CA SER A 90 13.73 -7.29 4.09
C SER A 90 12.26 -6.94 3.94
N ILE A 91 11.38 -7.80 4.48
CA ILE A 91 9.92 -7.60 4.47
C ILE A 91 9.31 -7.77 5.85
N SER A 92 8.17 -7.11 6.10
CA SER A 92 7.45 -7.18 7.37
C SER A 92 5.93 -7.02 7.22
N GLU A 93 5.19 -7.65 8.13
CA GLU A 93 3.74 -7.48 8.29
C GLU A 93 3.37 -6.32 9.24
N ASP A 94 4.23 -6.05 10.23
CA ASP A 94 3.95 -5.19 11.38
C ASP A 94 4.95 -4.04 11.60
N GLY A 95 6.13 -4.11 10.98
CA GLY A 95 7.21 -3.14 11.11
C GLY A 95 8.13 -3.39 12.29
N GLU A 96 7.86 -4.42 13.09
CA GLU A 96 8.66 -4.82 14.26
C GLU A 96 9.46 -6.08 13.97
N THR A 97 8.83 -7.07 13.36
CA THR A 97 9.46 -8.35 12.98
C THR A 97 9.79 -8.32 11.49
N TRP A 98 11.08 -8.47 11.17
CA TRP A 98 11.59 -8.39 9.80
C TRP A 98 12.16 -9.74 9.36
N ILE A 99 11.79 -10.16 8.15
CA ILE A 99 12.37 -11.30 7.48
C ILE A 99 13.39 -10.78 6.48
N ASP A 100 14.66 -11.14 6.68
CA ASP A 100 15.75 -10.83 5.77
C ASP A 100 15.74 -11.79 4.58
N LEU A 101 15.69 -11.24 3.37
CA LEU A 101 15.71 -11.97 2.10
C LEU A 101 17.10 -11.96 1.46
N GLY A 102 18.07 -11.27 2.07
CA GLY A 102 19.45 -11.18 1.65
C GLY A 102 19.71 -10.14 0.57
N ASP A 103 20.87 -10.29 -0.09
CA ASP A 103 21.40 -9.28 -1.00
C ASP A 103 20.82 -9.37 -2.42
N ILE A 104 20.43 -8.21 -2.92
CA ILE A 104 20.03 -7.93 -4.29
C ILE A 104 21.20 -7.20 -4.94
N SER A 105 21.88 -7.86 -5.88
CA SER A 105 23.01 -7.29 -6.61
C SER A 105 22.91 -7.53 -8.12
N GLY A 106 23.80 -6.87 -8.88
CA GLY A 106 23.88 -7.02 -10.34
C GLY A 106 22.69 -6.43 -11.10
N GLY A 107 21.96 -5.48 -10.48
CA GLY A 107 20.77 -4.85 -11.06
C GLY A 107 19.60 -5.82 -11.17
N ARG A 108 19.45 -6.72 -10.20
CA ARG A 108 18.27 -7.59 -10.08
C ARG A 108 17.03 -6.70 -9.82
N ALA A 109 15.98 -6.92 -10.59
CA ALA A 109 14.73 -6.15 -10.54
C ALA A 109 13.55 -6.95 -9.98
N GLU A 110 13.80 -8.18 -9.50
CA GLU A 110 12.76 -9.10 -9.02
C GLU A 110 13.28 -10.01 -7.90
N VAL A 111 12.40 -10.30 -6.94
CA VAL A 111 12.61 -11.28 -5.87
C VAL A 111 11.34 -12.12 -5.74
N ASP A 112 11.48 -13.44 -5.82
CA ASP A 112 10.39 -14.39 -5.59
C ASP A 112 10.37 -14.80 -4.12
N LEU A 113 9.21 -14.69 -3.48
CA LEU A 113 9.01 -15.04 -2.08
C LEU A 113 8.65 -16.51 -1.88
N ALA A 114 8.30 -17.23 -2.95
CA ALA A 114 7.83 -18.61 -2.86
C ALA A 114 8.85 -19.52 -2.16
N GLY A 115 8.43 -20.16 -1.06
CA GLY A 115 9.27 -21.06 -0.26
C GLY A 115 10.29 -20.36 0.65
N LEU A 116 10.38 -19.02 0.62
CA LEU A 116 11.18 -18.22 1.56
C LEU A 116 10.35 -17.74 2.76
N VAL A 117 9.04 -17.61 2.57
CA VAL A 117 8.10 -17.08 3.57
C VAL A 117 6.86 -17.96 3.67
N PRO A 118 6.11 -17.92 4.80
CA PRO A 118 4.80 -18.54 4.91
C PRO A 118 3.85 -18.11 3.78
N SER A 119 3.18 -19.08 3.16
CA SER A 119 2.29 -18.83 2.01
C SER A 119 0.98 -18.15 2.38
N ASP A 120 0.66 -18.06 3.66
CA ASP A 120 -0.56 -17.46 4.22
C ASP A 120 -0.32 -16.10 4.90
N ALA A 121 0.91 -15.57 4.82
CA ALA A 121 1.29 -14.27 5.37
C ALA A 121 1.01 -13.10 4.39
N SER A 122 0.84 -11.90 4.92
CA SER A 122 0.61 -10.69 4.10
C SER A 122 1.54 -9.55 4.51
N TYR A 123 2.66 -9.44 3.80
CA TYR A 123 3.67 -8.40 3.99
C TYR A 123 3.23 -7.08 3.39
N ARG A 124 3.39 -5.99 4.15
CA ARG A 124 2.95 -4.63 3.75
C ARG A 124 4.09 -3.62 3.79
N LEU A 125 5.23 -4.03 4.32
CA LEU A 125 6.40 -3.21 4.49
C LEU A 125 7.57 -3.89 3.80
N VAL A 126 8.32 -3.09 3.07
CA VAL A 126 9.57 -3.46 2.41
C VAL A 126 10.65 -2.53 2.92
N SER A 127 11.77 -3.08 3.34
CA SER A 127 12.97 -2.33 3.70
C SER A 127 14.07 -2.65 2.69
N LEU A 128 14.62 -1.59 2.11
CA LEU A 128 15.75 -1.65 1.19
C LEU A 128 16.89 -0.89 1.83
N THR A 129 17.99 -1.58 2.08
CA THR A 129 19.18 -0.99 2.68
C THR A 129 20.31 -1.04 1.68
N ASP A 130 20.83 0.13 1.32
CA ASP A 130 22.07 0.24 0.55
C ASP A 130 23.22 -0.46 1.30
N ASP A 131 23.97 -1.33 0.62
CA ASP A 131 25.02 -2.12 1.27
C ASP A 131 26.26 -1.30 1.66
N GLY A 132 26.36 -0.05 1.19
CA GLY A 132 27.46 0.86 1.46
C GLY A 132 28.79 0.47 0.76
N ASP A 133 28.84 -0.64 0.04
CA ASP A 133 30.01 -1.16 -0.67
C ASP A 133 30.14 -0.50 -2.05
N GLY A 134 30.37 0.82 -2.01
CA GLY A 134 30.40 1.68 -3.20
C GLY A 134 30.72 3.14 -2.90
N CYS A 135 30.92 3.48 -1.61
CA CYS A 135 31.08 4.82 -1.04
C CYS A 135 32.33 5.63 -1.48
N GLY A 136 32.89 5.36 -2.66
CA GLY A 136 33.89 6.20 -3.32
C GLY A 136 33.30 7.29 -4.20
N THR A 137 31.97 7.38 -4.34
CA THR A 137 31.32 8.33 -5.26
C THR A 137 30.25 9.20 -4.60
N ARG A 138 29.91 10.31 -5.28
CA ARG A 138 28.93 11.34 -4.87
C ARG A 138 27.47 10.89 -4.79
N PHE A 139 27.19 9.61 -4.96
CA PHE A 139 25.85 9.04 -5.05
C PHE A 139 25.72 8.01 -3.94
N ALA A 140 25.12 8.40 -2.81
CA ALA A 140 24.82 7.48 -1.72
C ALA A 140 23.31 7.25 -1.67
N GLY A 141 22.89 5.99 -1.67
CA GLY A 141 21.50 5.56 -1.48
C GLY A 141 21.00 4.59 -2.54
N ALA A 142 19.95 3.83 -2.20
CA ALA A 142 19.34 2.86 -3.08
C ALA A 142 18.91 3.49 -4.43
N ASP A 143 19.50 3.00 -5.52
CA ASP A 143 19.17 3.30 -6.93
C ASP A 143 17.77 2.77 -7.36
N VAL A 144 16.77 2.85 -6.48
CA VAL A 144 15.41 2.33 -6.70
C VAL A 144 14.45 3.49 -6.94
N ASP A 145 13.79 3.46 -8.10
CA ASP A 145 12.81 4.47 -8.53
C ASP A 145 11.35 3.97 -8.45
N ALA A 146 11.14 2.69 -8.14
CA ALA A 146 9.84 2.12 -7.85
C ALA A 146 9.93 0.78 -7.12
N VAL A 147 8.96 0.49 -6.26
CA VAL A 147 8.75 -0.84 -5.68
C VAL A 147 7.32 -1.28 -5.98
N ALA A 148 7.16 -2.47 -6.55
CA ALA A 148 5.85 -3.07 -6.81
C ALA A 148 5.76 -4.52 -6.32
N ALA A 149 4.55 -4.94 -5.97
CA ALA A 149 4.25 -6.32 -5.60
C ALA A 149 3.41 -7.02 -6.69
N ILE A 150 3.77 -8.27 -7.01
CA ILE A 150 2.95 -9.18 -7.80
C ILE A 150 2.23 -10.11 -6.81
N GLY A 151 0.90 -10.19 -6.90
CA GLY A 151 0.09 -10.93 -5.92
C GLY A 151 -0.28 -10.11 -4.67
N SER A 152 -0.34 -8.77 -4.78
CA SER A 152 -0.80 -7.91 -3.70
C SER A 152 -2.24 -8.27 -3.28
N THR A 153 -2.50 -8.26 -1.97
CA THR A 153 -3.83 -8.48 -1.42
C THR A 153 -4.51 -7.14 -1.17
N LEU A 154 -5.73 -6.95 -1.70
CA LEU A 154 -6.57 -5.83 -1.31
C LEU A 154 -7.23 -6.13 0.04
N ARG A 155 -7.00 -5.28 1.04
CA ARG A 155 -7.62 -5.41 2.38
C ARG A 155 -8.74 -4.41 2.54
N PHE A 156 -9.88 -4.90 3.01
CA PHE A 156 -11.03 -4.09 3.37
C PHE A 156 -11.42 -4.38 4.82
N VAL A 157 -11.79 -3.33 5.55
CA VAL A 157 -12.23 -3.45 6.95
C VAL A 157 -13.67 -3.02 7.03
N ILE A 158 -14.52 -3.89 7.58
CA ILE A 158 -15.93 -3.62 7.82
C ILE A 158 -16.13 -3.59 9.34
N LEU A 159 -16.76 -2.53 9.83
CA LEU A 159 -17.03 -2.34 11.25
C LEU A 159 -18.48 -2.66 11.57
N PHE A 160 -18.65 -3.52 12.57
CA PHE A 160 -19.94 -3.87 13.15
C PHE A 160 -20.21 -3.07 14.42
N ALA A 161 -21.48 -2.98 14.83
CA ALA A 161 -21.83 -2.52 16.17
C ALA A 161 -21.46 -3.60 17.20
N VAL A 162 -21.25 -3.19 18.46
CA VAL A 162 -21.01 -4.13 19.58
C VAL A 162 -22.15 -5.16 19.62
N ASP A 163 -21.79 -6.43 19.79
CA ASP A 163 -22.71 -7.57 19.84
C ASP A 163 -23.62 -7.77 18.62
N SER A 164 -23.21 -7.30 17.43
CA SER A 164 -24.02 -7.42 16.22
C SER A 164 -23.23 -7.96 15.03
N THR A 165 -23.74 -8.99 14.37
CA THR A 165 -23.29 -9.44 13.04
C THR A 165 -24.11 -8.83 11.90
N LYS A 166 -25.12 -8.01 12.23
CA LYS A 166 -25.95 -7.34 11.23
C LYS A 166 -25.16 -6.21 10.60
N LEU A 167 -25.04 -6.27 9.28
CA LEU A 167 -24.55 -5.16 8.48
C LEU A 167 -25.49 -3.96 8.67
N ARG A 168 -24.90 -2.81 8.96
CA ARG A 168 -25.64 -1.55 8.90
C ARG A 168 -25.83 -1.17 7.42
N PRO A 169 -26.89 -0.43 7.06
CA PRO A 169 -27.09 0.02 5.69
C PRO A 169 -25.85 0.69 5.08
N GLU A 170 -25.12 1.48 5.87
CA GLU A 170 -23.89 2.15 5.42
C GLU A 170 -22.73 1.16 5.13
N ALA A 171 -22.73 0.00 5.79
CA ALA A 171 -21.77 -1.08 5.51
C ALA A 171 -22.16 -1.88 4.25
N GLN A 172 -23.45 -1.87 3.87
CA GLN A 172 -23.94 -2.50 2.64
C GLN A 172 -23.39 -1.76 1.41
N ASP A 173 -23.46 -0.44 1.38
CA ASP A 173 -22.92 0.37 0.28
C ASP A 173 -21.41 0.16 0.12
N ALA A 174 -20.67 0.06 1.23
CA ALA A 174 -19.24 -0.24 1.22
C ALA A 174 -18.93 -1.66 0.72
N LEU A 175 -19.79 -2.64 1.05
CA LEU A 175 -19.69 -4.01 0.55
C LEU A 175 -20.01 -4.12 -0.94
N ASP A 176 -21.00 -3.39 -1.44
CA ASP A 176 -21.35 -3.37 -2.86
C ASP A 176 -20.22 -2.72 -3.67
N ALA A 177 -19.65 -1.61 -3.18
CA ALA A 177 -18.47 -1.00 -3.77
C ALA A 177 -17.25 -1.94 -3.75
N LEU A 178 -17.06 -2.68 -2.66
CA LEU A 178 -16.04 -3.72 -2.57
C LEU A 178 -16.26 -4.83 -3.60
N ALA A 179 -17.47 -5.37 -3.70
CA ALA A 179 -17.81 -6.42 -4.66
C ALA A 179 -17.54 -5.96 -6.11
N GLN A 180 -17.86 -4.70 -6.43
CA GLN A 180 -17.54 -4.13 -7.74
C GLN A 180 -16.02 -4.04 -7.96
N ASN A 181 -15.25 -3.57 -6.97
CA ASN A 181 -13.79 -3.51 -7.07
C ASN A 181 -13.15 -4.90 -7.25
N ILE A 182 -13.66 -5.94 -6.56
CA ILE A 182 -13.23 -7.33 -6.70
C ILE A 182 -13.49 -7.83 -8.13
N ALA A 183 -14.70 -7.57 -8.64
CA ALA A 183 -15.09 -7.97 -9.99
C ALA A 183 -14.24 -7.25 -11.07
N ASP A 184 -14.03 -5.95 -10.91
CA ASP A 184 -13.24 -5.13 -11.84
C ASP A 184 -11.76 -5.51 -11.81
N ALA A 185 -11.23 -5.94 -10.65
CA ALA A 185 -9.87 -6.47 -10.53
C ALA A 185 -9.71 -7.90 -11.07
N GLY A 186 -10.80 -8.60 -11.38
CA GLY A 186 -10.76 -10.01 -11.77
C GLY A 186 -10.17 -10.92 -10.70
N LEU A 187 -10.32 -10.58 -9.41
CA LEU A 187 -9.79 -11.41 -8.32
C LEU A 187 -10.60 -12.72 -8.22
N SER A 188 -9.90 -13.84 -8.24
CA SER A 188 -10.50 -15.19 -8.19
C SER A 188 -10.58 -15.78 -6.79
N GLU A 189 -9.95 -15.16 -5.79
CA GLU A 189 -9.87 -15.65 -4.42
C GLU A 189 -9.91 -14.48 -3.44
N PHE A 190 -10.60 -14.66 -2.31
CA PHE A 190 -10.64 -13.70 -1.22
C PHE A 190 -10.75 -14.44 0.12
N ARG A 191 -10.14 -13.84 1.16
CA ARG A 191 -10.18 -14.34 2.53
C ARG A 191 -10.98 -13.37 3.40
N VAL A 192 -12.03 -13.87 4.04
CA VAL A 192 -12.79 -13.12 5.05
C VAL A 192 -12.34 -13.59 6.43
N VAL A 193 -11.93 -12.64 7.28
CA VAL A 193 -11.52 -12.92 8.67
C VAL A 193 -12.40 -12.11 9.60
N GLY A 194 -13.12 -12.81 10.48
CA GLY A 194 -13.89 -12.18 11.55
C GLY A 194 -12.97 -11.71 12.67
N HIS A 195 -13.23 -10.53 13.21
CA HIS A 195 -12.57 -10.03 14.42
C HIS A 195 -13.63 -9.59 15.42
N THR A 196 -13.36 -9.83 16.70
CA THR A 196 -14.10 -9.32 17.85
C THR A 196 -13.15 -8.47 18.68
N ASP A 197 -13.68 -7.55 19.48
CA ASP A 197 -12.85 -6.94 20.51
C ASP A 197 -12.60 -7.92 21.67
N SER A 198 -11.80 -7.50 22.66
CA SER A 198 -11.43 -8.32 23.81
C SER A 198 -12.51 -8.34 24.92
N THR A 199 -13.73 -7.88 24.63
CA THR A 199 -14.81 -7.75 25.61
C THR A 199 -15.72 -8.97 25.53
N GLY A 200 -15.45 -10.00 26.34
CA GLY A 200 -16.23 -11.23 26.38
C GLY A 200 -15.36 -12.43 26.76
N ASP A 201 -15.96 -13.51 27.25
CA ASP A 201 -15.26 -14.79 27.50
C ASP A 201 -15.15 -15.59 26.19
N ASP A 202 -14.16 -16.48 26.05
CA ASP A 202 -13.83 -17.17 24.79
C ASP A 202 -15.03 -17.93 24.19
N THR A 203 -15.91 -18.46 25.03
CA THR A 203 -17.15 -19.14 24.61
C THR A 203 -18.18 -18.23 23.93
N TYR A 204 -18.13 -16.92 24.18
CA TYR A 204 -18.99 -15.91 23.56
C TYR A 204 -18.45 -15.43 22.21
N THR A 205 -17.13 -15.47 22.05
CA THR A 205 -16.38 -14.81 20.97
C THR A 205 -16.15 -15.70 19.75
N LEU A 206 -16.00 -17.02 19.96
CA LEU A 206 -15.75 -18.01 18.90
C LEU A 206 -16.86 -18.09 17.82
N PRO A 207 -18.17 -17.98 18.13
CA PRO A 207 -19.21 -18.01 17.10
C PRO A 207 -19.14 -16.83 16.11
N PHE A 208 -18.54 -15.70 16.49
CA PHE A 208 -18.40 -14.53 15.61
C PHE A 208 -17.23 -14.66 14.62
N HIS A 209 -16.28 -15.56 14.87
CA HIS A 209 -15.15 -15.82 13.96
C HIS A 209 -15.54 -16.69 12.75
N GLU A 210 -16.59 -17.50 12.87
CA GLU A 210 -16.91 -18.59 11.92
C GLU A 210 -18.22 -18.35 11.14
N ILE A 211 -18.72 -17.11 11.06
CA ILE A 211 -19.90 -16.80 10.23
C ILE A 211 -19.44 -16.47 8.80
N ALA A 212 -18.88 -17.46 8.12
CA ALA A 212 -18.76 -17.47 6.67
C ALA A 212 -19.27 -18.83 6.15
N PRO A 213 -20.30 -18.87 5.29
CA PRO A 213 -20.72 -20.11 4.61
C PRO A 213 -19.68 -20.58 3.58
#